data_AF-Q2B003-F1
#
_entry.id   AF-Q2B003-F1
#
_cell.length_a   1.000
_cell.length_b   1.000
_cell.length_c   1.000
_cell.angle_alpha   90.00
_cell.angle_beta   90.00
_cell.angle_gamma   90.00
#
_symmetry.space_group_name_H-M   'P 1'
#
loop_
_entity.id
_entity.type
_entity.pdbx_description
1 polymer ?
#
loop_
_entity_poly.entity_id
_entity_poly.type
_entity_poly.pdbx_seq_one_letter_code
_entity_poly.pdbx_strand_id
1 'polypeptide(L)'
;MEGDALMSQEKRIELLELEVNELKNKVKELTLLVVKEEEKEKREWQRNIISDYMIKLVYPGIFGQIENPKAGFPKNRRTVAEQLSPGQYMFIYVTSPEKKIIGLTKVVSELNITDGRWPYSVDLEWVISPKLGISLKELDLDIRP
;
A
#
# COMPACT_ATOMS: atom_id res chain seq x y z
N MET A 1 6.95 -34.62 60.82
CA MET A 1 7.21 -33.77 59.64
C MET A 1 6.13 -34.10 58.63
N GLU A 2 4.98 -33.42 58.73
CA GLU A 2 3.87 -33.54 57.78
C GLU A 2 3.56 -32.11 57.31
N GLY A 3 4.45 -31.60 56.48
CA GLY A 3 4.14 -30.47 55.63
C GLY A 3 3.72 -31.01 54.27
N ASP A 4 2.75 -30.36 53.63
CA ASP A 4 2.56 -30.40 52.17
C ASP A 4 1.75 -31.54 51.54
N ALA A 5 0.64 -31.96 52.15
CA ALA A 5 -0.39 -32.71 51.42
C ALA A 5 -1.73 -31.96 51.43
N LEU A 6 -2.14 -31.53 50.23
CA LEU A 6 -3.46 -31.05 49.84
C LEU A 6 -3.77 -29.58 50.17
N MET A 7 -3.49 -28.69 49.19
CA MET A 7 -4.53 -27.72 48.86
C MET A 7 -5.85 -28.49 48.72
N SER A 8 -6.85 -28.19 49.57
CA SER A 8 -8.21 -28.74 49.43
C SER A 8 -8.62 -28.64 47.96
N GLN A 9 -9.17 -29.72 47.40
CA GLN A 9 -9.59 -29.76 46.00
C GLN A 9 -10.50 -28.57 45.65
N GLU A 10 -11.28 -28.09 46.62
CA GLU A 10 -12.14 -26.91 46.51
C GLU A 10 -11.33 -25.62 46.25
N LYS A 11 -10.23 -25.39 46.98
CA LYS A 11 -9.34 -24.23 46.72
C LYS A 11 -8.71 -24.29 45.34
N ARG A 12 -8.40 -25.49 44.85
CA ARG A 12 -7.84 -25.67 43.50
C ARG A 12 -8.87 -25.39 42.42
N ILE A 13 -10.12 -25.80 42.63
CA ILE A 13 -11.25 -25.50 41.73
C ILE A 13 -11.50 -23.99 41.68
N GLU A 14 -11.53 -23.32 42.84
CA GLU A 14 -11.77 -21.88 42.93
C GLU A 14 -10.67 -21.08 42.20
N LEU A 15 -9.40 -21.44 42.37
CA LEU A 15 -8.29 -20.83 41.63
C LEU A 15 -8.39 -21.05 40.12
N LEU A 16 -8.77 -22.26 39.70
CA LEU A 16 -8.95 -22.59 38.28
C LEU A 16 -10.12 -21.82 37.66
N GLU A 17 -11.22 -21.64 38.38
CA GLU A 17 -12.36 -20.84 37.91
C GLU A 17 -11.97 -19.38 37.70
N LEU A 18 -11.17 -18.83 38.61
CA LEU A 18 -10.64 -17.47 38.54
C LEU A 18 -9.72 -17.30 37.31
N GLU A 19 -8.80 -18.23 37.11
CA GLU A 19 -7.86 -18.24 35.99
C GLU A 19 -8.59 -18.43 34.64
N VAL A 20 -9.59 -19.33 34.58
CA VAL A 20 -10.43 -19.51 33.39
C VAL A 20 -11.21 -18.24 33.07
N ASN A 21 -11.71 -17.52 34.08
CA ASN A 21 -12.44 -16.29 33.86
C ASN A 21 -11.53 -15.16 33.35
N GLU A 22 -10.30 -15.08 33.87
CA GLU A 22 -9.28 -14.14 33.39
C GLU A 22 -8.89 -14.45 31.94
N LEU A 23 -8.68 -15.73 31.61
CA LEU A 23 -8.38 -16.17 30.25
C LEU A 23 -9.52 -15.85 29.28
N LYS A 24 -10.79 -16.07 29.68
CA LYS A 24 -11.95 -15.69 28.87
C LYS A 24 -11.99 -14.20 28.57
N ASN A 25 -11.67 -13.37 29.55
CA ASN A 25 -11.61 -11.92 29.35
C ASN A 25 -10.49 -11.51 28.39
N LYS A 26 -9.28 -12.07 28.55
CA LYS A 26 -8.15 -11.84 27.63
C LYS A 26 -8.47 -12.28 26.20
N VAL A 27 -9.07 -13.45 26.01
CA VAL A 27 -9.50 -13.92 24.67
C VAL A 27 -10.50 -12.96 24.05
N LYS A 28 -11.46 -12.46 24.83
CA LYS A 28 -12.46 -11.50 24.35
C LYS A 28 -11.82 -10.16 23.93
N GLU A 29 -10.88 -9.65 24.71
CA GLU A 29 -10.14 -8.43 24.38
C GLU A 29 -9.29 -8.60 23.11
N LEU A 30 -8.55 -9.70 23.01
CA LEU A 30 -7.75 -10.02 21.82
C LEU A 30 -8.61 -10.18 20.57
N THR A 31 -9.76 -10.84 20.69
CA THR A 31 -10.71 -10.99 19.58
C THR A 31 -11.21 -9.62 19.09
N LEU A 32 -11.52 -8.70 20.01
CA LEU A 32 -11.93 -7.33 19.65
C LEU A 32 -10.83 -6.53 18.97
N LEU A 33 -9.56 -6.75 19.32
CA LEU A 33 -8.42 -6.12 18.67
C LEU A 33 -8.22 -6.66 17.25
N VAL A 34 -8.29 -7.98 17.06
CA VAL A 34 -8.17 -8.62 15.75
C VAL A 34 -9.26 -8.12 14.80
N VAL A 35 -10.53 -8.08 15.24
CA VAL A 35 -11.63 -7.56 14.42
C VAL A 35 -11.41 -6.09 14.02
N LYS A 36 -10.89 -5.25 14.92
CA LYS A 36 -10.57 -3.85 14.62
C LYS A 36 -9.42 -3.71 13.63
N GLU A 37 -8.40 -4.57 13.70
CA GLU A 37 -7.31 -4.59 12.73
C GLU A 37 -7.80 -5.04 11.35
N GLU A 38 -8.59 -6.12 11.28
CA GLU A 38 -9.19 -6.59 10.03
C GLU A 38 -10.12 -5.54 9.40
N GLU A 39 -10.90 -4.82 10.19
CA GLU A 39 -11.73 -3.72 9.70
C GLU A 39 -10.91 -2.53 9.21
N LYS A 40 -9.78 -2.23 9.86
CA LYS A 40 -8.87 -1.16 9.43
C LYS A 40 -8.21 -1.52 8.11
N GLU A 41 -7.79 -2.78 7.96
CA GLU A 41 -7.23 -3.33 6.73
C GLU A 41 -8.25 -3.32 5.58
N LYS A 42 -9.51 -3.70 5.86
CA LYS A 42 -10.62 -3.60 4.88
C LYS A 42 -10.94 -2.15 4.49
N ARG A 43 -10.87 -1.19 5.41
CA ARG A 43 -11.11 0.24 5.11
C ARG A 43 -9.96 0.87 4.33
N GLU A 44 -8.71 0.42 4.52
CA GLU A 44 -7.60 0.83 3.67
C GLU A 44 -7.72 0.30 2.22
N TRP A 45 -8.47 -0.79 2.03
CA TRP A 45 -8.55 -1.54 0.76
C TRP A 45 -9.38 -0.90 -0.37
N GLN A 46 -10.13 0.17 -0.14
CA GLN A 46 -10.95 0.78 -1.22
C GLN A 46 -10.31 1.97 -1.95
N ARG A 47 -9.20 2.54 -1.46
CA ARG A 47 -8.64 3.78 -2.04
C ARG A 47 -7.49 3.60 -3.04
N ASN A 48 -6.98 2.38 -3.22
CA ASN A 48 -5.75 2.12 -3.99
C ASN A 48 -5.88 0.92 -4.95
N ILE A 49 -7.03 0.77 -5.61
CA ILE A 49 -7.20 -0.25 -6.65
C ILE A 49 -6.56 0.28 -7.94
N ILE A 50 -5.66 -0.50 -8.53
CA ILE A 50 -5.08 -0.20 -9.84
C ILE A 50 -6.01 -0.72 -10.93
N SER A 51 -6.32 0.15 -11.89
CA SER A 51 -7.03 -0.20 -13.13
C SER A 51 -6.03 -0.40 -14.27
N ASP A 52 -6.50 -0.89 -15.42
CA ASP A 52 -5.69 -1.04 -16.63
C ASP A 52 -5.05 0.28 -17.09
N TYR A 53 -5.67 1.40 -16.73
CA TYR A 53 -5.15 2.74 -16.93
C TYR A 53 -5.02 3.46 -15.60
N MET A 54 -3.87 4.10 -15.39
CA MET A 54 -3.64 4.95 -14.22
C MET A 54 -2.87 6.22 -14.57
N ILE A 55 -2.87 7.19 -13.66
CA ILE A 55 -2.04 8.40 -13.76
C ILE A 55 -0.90 8.30 -12.75
N LYS A 56 0.33 8.50 -13.21
CA LYS A 56 1.51 8.60 -12.36
C LYS A 56 2.03 10.02 -12.33
N LEU A 57 2.02 10.59 -11.14
CA LEU A 57 2.65 11.87 -10.88
C LEU A 57 4.17 11.69 -10.82
N VAL A 58 4.88 12.52 -11.58
CA VAL A 58 6.33 12.57 -11.62
C VAL A 58 6.84 14.01 -11.48
N TYR A 59 8.07 14.10 -10.98
CA TYR A 59 8.82 15.35 -10.90
C TYR A 59 9.64 15.56 -12.18
N PRO A 60 10.16 16.79 -12.43
CA PRO A 60 10.94 17.10 -13.62
C PRO A 60 12.13 16.16 -13.90
N GLY A 61 12.64 15.45 -12.89
CA GLY A 61 13.72 14.47 -13.07
C GLY A 61 13.43 13.38 -14.11
N ILE A 62 12.15 13.13 -14.44
CA ILE A 62 11.76 12.19 -15.51
C ILE A 62 12.35 12.58 -16.88
N PHE A 63 12.58 13.87 -17.14
CA PHE A 63 13.15 14.31 -18.41
C PHE A 63 14.59 13.84 -18.60
N GLY A 64 15.33 13.58 -17.52
CA GLY A 64 16.66 12.96 -17.57
C GLY A 64 16.64 11.44 -17.78
N GLN A 65 15.46 10.81 -17.71
CA GLN A 65 15.25 9.37 -17.88
C GLN A 65 14.26 9.09 -19.03
N ILE A 66 14.16 10.01 -19.98
CA ILE A 66 13.15 9.95 -21.04
C ILE A 66 13.30 8.72 -21.93
N GLU A 67 14.54 8.29 -22.20
CA GLU A 67 14.81 7.10 -23.04
C GLU A 67 14.49 5.78 -22.33
N ASN A 68 14.57 5.76 -20.99
CA ASN A 68 14.36 4.58 -20.17
C ASN A 68 13.49 4.93 -18.96
N PRO A 69 12.19 5.21 -19.18
CA PRO A 69 11.32 5.69 -18.12
C PRO A 69 11.11 4.60 -17.07
N LYS A 70 11.04 5.02 -15.81
CA LYS A 70 10.74 4.14 -14.67
C LYS A 70 9.72 4.78 -13.76
N ALA A 71 8.79 3.99 -13.23
CA ALA A 71 7.88 4.44 -12.19
C ALA A 71 8.39 4.00 -10.82
N GLY A 72 9.01 4.91 -10.08
CA GLY A 72 9.44 4.68 -8.70
C GLY A 72 8.34 5.03 -7.67
N PHE A 73 8.24 4.23 -6.62
CA PHE A 73 7.28 4.39 -5.53
C PHE A 73 8.00 4.41 -4.16
N PRO A 74 7.58 5.32 -3.25
CA PRO A 74 8.14 5.39 -1.90
C PRO A 74 7.60 4.25 -1.02
N LYS A 75 8.21 4.07 0.16
CA LYS A 75 7.85 3.00 1.10
C LYS A 75 6.36 2.93 1.43
N ASN A 76 5.71 4.07 1.62
CA ASN A 76 4.29 4.18 1.95
C ASN A 76 3.34 3.92 0.76
N ARG A 77 3.86 3.64 -0.44
CA ARG A 77 3.08 3.28 -1.64
C ARG A 77 3.43 1.87 -2.15
N ARG A 78 4.00 1.03 -1.29
CA ARG A 78 4.32 -0.38 -1.58
C ARG A 78 3.13 -1.14 -2.16
N THR A 79 1.98 -1.06 -1.51
CA THR A 79 0.75 -1.79 -1.89
C THR A 79 0.23 -1.42 -3.28
N VAL A 80 0.49 -0.19 -3.74
CA VAL A 80 0.20 0.24 -5.11
C VAL A 80 1.20 -0.42 -6.05
N ALA A 81 2.49 -0.35 -5.74
CA ALA A 81 3.52 -0.93 -6.60
C ALA A 81 3.38 -2.46 -6.76
N GLU A 82 2.96 -3.18 -5.72
CA GLU A 82 2.71 -4.63 -5.76
C GLU A 82 1.49 -5.05 -6.59
N GLN A 83 0.55 -4.12 -6.85
CA GLN A 83 -0.60 -4.37 -7.72
C GLN A 83 -0.30 -4.12 -9.20
N LEU A 84 0.89 -3.58 -9.51
CA LEU A 84 1.28 -3.35 -10.90
C LEU A 84 1.65 -4.64 -11.59
N SER A 85 1.21 -4.80 -12.83
CA SER A 85 1.55 -5.95 -13.65
C SER A 85 1.94 -5.50 -15.06
N PRO A 86 2.87 -6.23 -15.72
CA PRO A 86 3.18 -6.00 -17.13
C PRO A 86 1.90 -5.95 -17.98
N GLY A 87 1.82 -4.98 -18.88
CA GLY A 87 0.63 -4.78 -19.71
C GLY A 87 -0.21 -3.56 -19.34
N GLN A 88 -0.18 -3.12 -18.08
CA GLN A 88 -0.93 -1.95 -17.63
C GLN A 88 -0.38 -0.64 -18.21
N TYR A 89 -1.26 0.34 -18.36
CA TYR A 89 -0.96 1.63 -18.97
C TYR A 89 -0.92 2.76 -17.93
N MET A 90 0.01 3.67 -18.11
CA MET A 90 0.27 4.75 -17.17
C MET A 90 0.46 6.08 -17.90
N PHE A 91 -0.43 7.02 -17.63
CA PHE A 91 -0.28 8.41 -18.07
C PHE A 91 0.76 9.10 -17.20
N ILE A 92 1.78 9.71 -17.83
CA ILE A 92 2.83 10.41 -17.10
C ILE A 92 2.42 11.87 -16.92
N TYR A 93 2.11 12.22 -15.67
CA TYR A 93 1.73 13.57 -15.26
C TYR A 93 2.91 14.27 -14.62
N VAL A 94 3.47 15.26 -15.30
CA VAL A 94 4.57 16.07 -14.80
C VAL A 94 4.01 17.23 -13.98
N THR A 95 4.58 17.43 -12.80
CA THR A 95 4.13 18.46 -11.84
C THR A 95 4.77 19.84 -12.03
N SER A 96 5.88 19.92 -12.78
CA SER A 96 6.66 21.14 -13.04
C SER A 96 7.48 20.99 -14.34
N PRO A 97 7.70 22.05 -15.15
CA PRO A 97 7.28 23.44 -14.96
C PRO A 97 5.78 23.64 -15.16
N GLU A 98 5.13 22.78 -15.94
CA GLU A 98 3.71 22.83 -16.22
C GLU A 98 3.03 21.52 -15.82
N LYS A 99 1.88 21.64 -15.15
CA LYS A 99 1.06 20.55 -14.60
C LYS A 99 0.31 19.82 -15.72
N LYS A 100 0.98 18.88 -16.41
CA LYS A 100 0.48 18.28 -17.65
C LYS A 100 0.73 16.78 -17.75
N ILE A 101 -0.18 16.08 -18.41
CA ILE A 101 0.04 14.73 -18.95
C ILE A 101 0.89 14.86 -20.20
N ILE A 102 2.10 14.32 -20.20
CA ILE A 102 3.05 14.47 -21.32
C ILE A 102 3.03 13.28 -22.27
N GLY A 103 2.56 12.12 -21.84
CA GLY A 103 2.58 10.91 -22.65
C GLY A 103 1.95 9.72 -21.94
N LEU A 104 2.05 8.58 -22.60
CA LEU A 104 1.52 7.31 -22.12
C LEU A 104 2.61 6.25 -22.16
N THR A 105 2.78 5.55 -21.05
CA THR A 105 3.68 4.40 -20.95
C THR A 105 2.90 3.11 -20.71
N LYS A 106 3.59 1.99 -20.93
CA LYS A 106 3.16 0.65 -20.59
C LYS A 106 4.16 0.04 -19.60
N VAL A 107 3.67 -0.68 -18.61
CA VAL A 107 4.50 -1.45 -17.69
C VAL A 107 5.04 -2.67 -18.42
N VAL A 108 6.36 -2.85 -18.41
CA VAL A 108 7.04 -3.94 -19.13
C VAL A 108 7.82 -4.90 -18.22
N SER A 109 8.01 -4.55 -16.95
CA SER A 109 8.65 -5.42 -15.96
C SER A 109 7.72 -5.75 -14.81
N GLU A 110 8.03 -6.85 -14.13
CA GLU A 110 7.59 -7.09 -12.76
C GLU A 110 8.14 -6.03 -11.80
N LEU A 111 7.65 -6.05 -10.56
CA LEU A 111 8.11 -5.15 -9.51
C LEU A 111 9.59 -5.39 -9.16
N ASN A 112 10.41 -4.37 -9.34
CA ASN A 112 11.80 -4.31 -8.90
C ASN A 112 11.89 -3.70 -7.50
N ILE A 113 12.57 -4.39 -6.58
CA ILE A 113 12.78 -3.95 -5.20
C ILE A 113 14.26 -3.63 -4.99
N THR A 114 14.55 -2.40 -4.58
CA THR A 114 15.92 -1.93 -4.35
C THR A 114 16.02 -1.10 -3.07
N ASP A 115 17.22 -0.89 -2.56
CA ASP A 115 17.45 0.09 -1.52
C ASP A 115 17.51 1.52 -2.09
N GLY A 116 16.94 2.50 -1.37
CA GLY A 116 17.03 3.91 -1.74
C GLY A 116 15.75 4.71 -1.55
N ARG A 117 15.67 5.88 -2.21
CA ARG A 117 14.54 6.82 -2.11
C ARG A 117 13.25 6.25 -2.70
N TRP A 118 13.37 5.47 -3.77
CA TRP A 118 12.26 4.84 -4.49
C TRP A 118 12.47 3.32 -4.51
N PRO A 119 12.24 2.63 -3.38
CA PRO A 119 12.61 1.23 -3.23
C PRO A 119 11.75 0.26 -4.04
N TYR A 120 10.63 0.72 -4.59
CA TYR A 120 9.72 -0.08 -5.40
C TYR A 120 9.63 0.56 -6.78
N SER A 121 9.97 -0.16 -7.83
CA SER A 121 9.95 0.40 -9.18
C SER A 121 9.54 -0.59 -10.24
N VAL A 122 8.94 -0.09 -11.32
CA VAL A 122 8.70 -0.87 -12.54
C VAL A 122 9.30 -0.14 -13.72
N ASP A 123 9.82 -0.92 -14.68
CA ASP A 123 10.29 -0.41 -15.94
C ASP A 123 9.10 -0.13 -16.87
N LEU A 124 9.23 0.95 -17.62
CA LEU A 124 8.19 1.46 -18.50
C LEU A 124 8.71 1.53 -19.93
N GLU A 125 7.79 1.42 -20.88
CA GLU A 125 8.03 1.69 -22.29
C GLU A 125 7.04 2.75 -22.78
N TRP A 126 7.48 3.69 -23.62
CA TRP A 126 6.59 4.70 -24.20
C TRP A 126 5.68 4.08 -25.25
N VAL A 127 4.38 4.21 -25.03
CA VAL A 127 3.34 3.94 -26.05
C VAL A 127 3.08 5.22 -26.84
N ILE A 128 3.05 6.35 -26.12
CA ILE A 128 2.99 7.69 -26.70
C ILE A 128 4.12 8.49 -26.05
N SER A 129 5.14 8.81 -26.84
CA SER A 129 6.30 9.58 -26.40
C SER A 129 5.90 10.96 -25.84
N PRO A 130 6.74 11.56 -24.99
CA PRO A 130 6.48 12.88 -24.42
C PRO A 130 6.20 13.97 -25.46
N LYS A 131 5.14 14.73 -25.23
CA LYS A 131 4.73 15.92 -25.99
C LYS A 131 4.50 17.09 -25.03
N LEU A 132 4.20 18.27 -25.59
CA LEU A 132 3.80 19.46 -24.82
C LEU A 132 2.63 19.20 -23.85
N GLY A 133 1.88 18.11 -24.06
CA GLY A 133 0.95 17.54 -23.11
C GLY A 133 -0.34 18.32 -22.96
N ILE A 134 -1.22 17.82 -22.10
CA ILE A 134 -2.48 18.47 -21.75
C ILE A 134 -2.61 18.55 -20.23
N SER A 135 -3.03 19.69 -19.72
CA SER A 135 -3.34 19.89 -18.31
C SER A 135 -4.75 19.39 -17.99
N LEU A 136 -4.97 18.96 -16.74
CA LEU A 136 -6.32 18.60 -16.29
C LEU A 136 -7.28 19.80 -16.39
N LYS A 137 -6.78 21.02 -16.18
CA LYS A 137 -7.55 22.25 -16.32
C LYS A 137 -8.03 22.49 -17.76
N GLU A 138 -7.22 22.18 -18.77
CA GLU A 138 -7.62 22.29 -20.19
C GLU A 138 -8.71 21.29 -20.57
N LEU A 139 -8.85 20.20 -19.80
CA LEU A 139 -9.93 19.22 -19.94
C LEU A 139 -11.15 19.54 -19.08
N ASP A 140 -11.20 20.71 -18.44
CA ASP A 140 -12.23 21.10 -17.48
C ASP A 140 -12.37 20.12 -16.29
N LEU A 141 -11.25 19.46 -15.94
CA LEU A 141 -11.15 18.59 -14.79
C LEU A 141 -10.58 19.39 -13.61
N ASP A 142 -11.44 19.85 -12.70
CA ASP A 142 -11.04 20.50 -11.44
C ASP A 142 -10.58 19.47 -10.39
N ILE A 143 -9.49 18.76 -10.72
CA ILE A 143 -8.87 17.76 -9.87
C ILE A 143 -7.53 18.31 -9.39
N ARG A 144 -7.34 18.39 -8.06
CA ARG A 144 -6.03 18.65 -7.46
C ARG A 144 -5.24 17.34 -7.41
N PRO A 145 -4.11 17.21 -8.14
CA PRO A 145 -3.27 16.02 -8.13
C PRO A 145 -2.66 15.72 -6.75
#